data_AF-A0A081A548-F1
#
_entry.id   AF-A0A081A548-F1
#
_cell.length_a   1.000
_cell.length_b   1.000
_cell.length_c   1.000
_cell.angle_alpha   90.00
_cell.angle_beta   90.00
_cell.angle_gamma   90.00
#
_symmetry.space_group_name_H-M   'P 1'
#
loop_
_entity.id
_entity.type
_entity.pdbx_description
1 polymer ?
#
loop_
_entity_poly.entity_id
_entity_poly.type
_entity_poly.pdbx_seq_one_letter_code
_entity_poly.pdbx_strand_id
1 'polypeptide(L)'
;MELSKMDKAMQFKIPTKQDIARIQITASQQLQQYADGSVVCCVCELHYARENVKSCTLSDVLVKNSVRILRAPGNAEVPSFIRKQYDASSLDSRLSGVLLYLPAISNVDGSSVMEICAECFKCTSDETNRKPPAFSIANGNYVGWWPDNMPSLSRTDEQAIALVAPCVSLSTVTEHFRSRTNYDGWQHDIRARSSL
;
A
#
# COMPACT_ATOMS: atom_id res chain seq x y z
N MET A 1 4.99 32.38 9.32
CA MET A 1 4.35 33.26 10.32
C MET A 1 2.88 32.93 10.54
N GLU A 2 2.12 32.49 9.52
CA GLU A 2 0.72 32.06 9.68
C GLU A 2 0.57 30.67 10.34
N LEU A 3 1.42 29.70 9.99
CA LEU A 3 1.42 28.35 10.62
C LEU A 3 1.60 28.39 12.14
N SER A 4 2.50 29.24 12.66
CA SER A 4 2.73 29.34 14.12
C SER A 4 1.58 30.02 14.86
N LYS A 5 0.74 30.81 14.18
CA LYS A 5 -0.48 31.39 14.76
C LYS A 5 -1.59 30.34 14.80
N MET A 6 -1.69 29.50 13.77
CA MET A 6 -2.61 28.35 13.75
C MET A 6 -2.29 27.35 14.86
N ASP A 7 -1.01 26.99 15.07
CA ASP A 7 -0.61 26.07 16.16
C ASP A 7 -1.04 26.59 17.55
N LYS A 8 -0.88 27.88 17.80
CA LYS A 8 -1.29 28.52 19.07
C LYS A 8 -2.80 28.63 19.21
N ALA A 9 -3.52 28.92 18.13
CA ALA A 9 -4.97 29.06 18.13
C ALA A 9 -5.69 27.70 18.29
N MET A 10 -5.11 26.63 17.72
CA MET A 10 -5.71 25.30 17.72
C MET A 10 -5.35 24.44 18.93
N GLN A 11 -4.41 24.89 19.79
CA GLN A 11 -3.92 24.14 20.95
C GLN A 11 -3.69 22.65 20.64
N PHE A 12 -3.03 22.36 19.51
CA PHE A 12 -2.75 20.98 19.13
C PHE A 12 -1.91 20.33 20.23
N LYS A 13 -2.56 19.48 21.03
CA LYS A 13 -1.88 18.73 22.08
C LYS A 13 -1.13 17.60 21.40
N ILE A 14 0.17 17.78 21.21
CA ILE A 14 1.04 16.74 20.67
C ILE A 14 0.93 15.52 21.61
N PRO A 15 0.48 14.36 21.12
CA PRO A 15 0.33 13.17 21.95
C PRO A 15 1.66 12.81 22.61
N THR A 16 1.62 12.50 23.91
CA THR A 16 2.82 11.99 24.59
C THR A 16 3.15 10.58 24.10
N LYS A 17 4.37 10.09 24.37
CA LYS A 17 4.73 8.69 24.06
C LYS A 17 3.76 7.68 24.70
N GLN A 18 3.25 7.97 25.89
CA GLN A 18 2.25 7.14 26.56
C GLN A 18 0.89 7.20 25.87
N ASP A 19 0.47 8.38 25.39
CA ASP A 19 -0.77 8.52 24.63
C ASP A 19 -0.69 7.73 23.31
N ILE A 20 0.43 7.80 22.61
CA ILE A 20 0.69 7.04 21.39
C ILE A 20 0.63 5.54 21.68
N ALA A 21 1.33 5.07 22.71
CA ALA A 21 1.33 3.65 23.10
C ALA A 21 -0.09 3.15 23.44
N ARG A 22 -0.89 3.95 24.15
CA ARG A 22 -2.28 3.60 24.47
C ARG A 22 -3.15 3.52 23.20
N ILE A 23 -3.05 4.52 22.32
CA ILE A 23 -3.79 4.53 21.04
C ILE A 23 -3.44 3.30 20.21
N GLN A 24 -2.14 2.95 20.14
CA GLN A 24 -1.66 1.77 19.44
C GLN A 24 -2.24 0.48 20.02
N ILE A 25 -2.21 0.30 21.34
CA ILE A 25 -2.79 -0.87 22.01
C ILE A 25 -4.29 -0.98 21.73
N THR A 26 -5.03 0.13 21.86
CA THR A 26 -6.49 0.14 21.61
C THR A 26 -6.80 -0.19 20.15
N ALA A 27 -6.09 0.39 19.20
CA ALA A 27 -6.27 0.10 17.78
C ALA A 27 -5.96 -1.37 17.47
N SER A 28 -4.84 -1.91 17.97
CA SER A 28 -4.50 -3.32 17.79
C SER A 28 -5.54 -4.27 18.40
N GLN A 29 -6.07 -3.97 19.59
CA GLN A 29 -7.11 -4.77 20.24
C GLN A 29 -8.43 -4.73 19.45
N GLN A 30 -8.82 -3.57 18.93
CA GLN A 30 -10.01 -3.44 18.09
C GLN A 30 -9.83 -4.21 16.78
N LEU A 31 -8.69 -4.08 16.09
CA LEU A 31 -8.39 -4.85 14.87
C LEU A 31 -8.43 -6.36 15.13
N GLN A 32 -7.92 -6.83 16.27
CA GLN A 32 -8.00 -8.24 16.66
C GLN A 32 -9.44 -8.71 16.92
N GLN A 33 -10.31 -7.85 17.47
CA GLN A 33 -11.73 -8.15 17.66
C GLN A 33 -12.51 -8.22 16.34
N TYR A 34 -12.04 -7.53 15.30
CA TYR A 34 -12.58 -7.56 13.94
C TYR A 34 -11.90 -8.58 13.03
N ALA A 35 -11.04 -9.48 13.55
CA ALA A 35 -10.47 -10.57 12.78
C ALA A 35 -11.57 -11.57 12.39
N ASP A 36 -12.24 -11.28 11.28
CA ASP A 36 -13.42 -11.95 10.72
C ASP A 36 -13.06 -13.20 9.89
N GLY A 37 -11.83 -13.70 10.00
CA GLY A 37 -11.32 -14.75 9.12
C GLY A 37 -11.04 -14.28 7.69
N SER A 38 -11.07 -12.97 7.43
CA SER A 38 -10.58 -12.41 6.18
C SER A 38 -9.10 -12.73 5.96
N VAL A 39 -8.73 -12.78 4.69
CA VAL A 39 -7.37 -13.04 4.25
C VAL A 39 -6.88 -11.91 3.35
N VAL A 40 -5.59 -11.65 3.42
CA VAL A 40 -4.95 -10.58 2.67
C VAL A 40 -4.61 -11.07 1.29
N CYS A 41 -4.92 -10.26 0.27
CA CYS A 41 -4.47 -10.52 -1.09
C CYS A 41 -2.99 -10.13 -1.26
N CYS A 42 -2.16 -11.03 -1.77
CA CYS A 42 -0.73 -10.75 -1.95
C CYS A 42 -0.43 -9.71 -3.05
N VAL A 43 -1.40 -9.33 -3.89
CA VAL A 43 -1.21 -8.39 -5.01
C VAL A 43 -1.59 -6.96 -4.64
N CYS A 44 -2.65 -6.78 -3.85
CA CYS A 44 -3.17 -5.46 -3.44
C CYS A 44 -3.08 -5.18 -1.94
N GLU A 45 -2.68 -6.17 -1.12
CA GLU A 45 -2.53 -6.02 0.34
C GLU A 45 -3.84 -5.63 1.07
N LEU A 46 -4.98 -5.87 0.44
CA LEU A 46 -6.30 -5.63 1.04
C LEU A 46 -6.87 -6.93 1.63
N HIS A 47 -7.65 -6.77 2.70
CA HIS A 47 -8.43 -7.87 3.30
C HIS A 47 -9.68 -8.18 2.47
N TYR A 48 -9.98 -9.47 2.36
CA TYR A 48 -11.19 -9.98 1.73
C TYR A 48 -11.73 -11.18 2.50
N ALA A 49 -13.04 -11.39 2.45
CA ALA A 49 -13.64 -12.64 2.92
C ALA A 49 -13.00 -13.85 2.19
N ARG A 50 -12.76 -14.94 2.92
CA ARG A 50 -12.00 -16.11 2.45
C ARG A 50 -12.53 -16.68 1.14
N GLU A 51 -13.85 -16.69 0.95
CA GLU A 51 -14.54 -17.16 -0.26
C GLU A 51 -14.26 -16.32 -1.51
N ASN A 52 -13.82 -15.06 -1.34
CA ASN A 52 -13.48 -14.15 -2.43
C ASN A 52 -11.99 -14.17 -2.80
N VAL A 53 -11.24 -15.07 -2.16
CA VAL A 53 -9.80 -15.23 -2.36
C VAL A 53 -9.50 -16.62 -2.88
N LYS A 54 -8.66 -16.65 -3.90
CA LYS A 54 -8.19 -17.87 -4.52
C LYS A 54 -6.78 -18.17 -4.04
N SER A 55 -6.65 -19.31 -3.38
CA SER A 55 -5.34 -19.89 -3.08
C SER A 55 -4.81 -20.60 -4.32
N CYS A 56 -3.63 -20.22 -4.80
CA CYS A 56 -3.03 -20.82 -5.98
C CYS A 56 -1.52 -20.99 -5.82
N THR A 57 -0.99 -22.08 -6.37
CA THR A 57 0.45 -22.30 -6.42
C THR A 57 1.09 -21.39 -7.45
N LEU A 58 2.32 -20.97 -7.17
CA LEU A 58 3.12 -20.17 -8.09
C LEU A 58 3.49 -20.99 -9.34
N SER A 59 2.65 -20.92 -10.38
CA SER A 59 2.88 -21.57 -11.67
C SER A 59 3.70 -20.69 -12.62
N ASP A 60 4.29 -21.30 -13.66
CA ASP A 60 5.04 -20.56 -14.68
C ASP A 60 4.21 -19.49 -15.39
N VAL A 61 2.92 -19.76 -15.61
CA VAL A 61 1.99 -18.80 -16.21
C VAL A 61 1.78 -17.60 -15.29
N LEU A 62 1.57 -17.85 -13.99
CA LEU A 62 1.43 -16.78 -12.99
C LEU A 62 2.72 -15.98 -12.83
N VAL A 63 3.89 -16.62 -12.85
CA VAL A 63 5.20 -15.94 -12.82
C VAL A 63 5.33 -15.02 -14.02
N LYS A 64 5.13 -15.54 -15.24
CA LYS A 64 5.23 -14.79 -16.49
C LYS A 64 4.31 -13.56 -16.49
N ASN A 65 3.06 -13.74 -16.09
CA ASN A 65 2.09 -12.65 -16.06
C ASN A 65 2.39 -11.63 -14.95
N SER A 66 2.83 -12.09 -13.78
CA SER A 66 3.19 -11.21 -12.65
C SER A 66 4.40 -10.35 -12.98
N VAL A 67 5.45 -10.93 -13.58
CA VAL A 67 6.62 -10.20 -14.10
C VAL A 67 6.22 -9.11 -15.09
N ARG A 68 5.19 -9.37 -15.89
CA ARG A 68 4.71 -8.43 -16.90
C ARG A 68 3.95 -7.25 -16.32
N ILE A 69 3.09 -7.47 -15.32
CA ILE A 69 2.11 -6.44 -14.88
C ILE A 69 2.31 -5.94 -13.46
N LEU A 70 3.07 -6.63 -12.62
CA LEU A 70 3.24 -6.32 -11.20
C LEU A 70 4.64 -5.78 -10.84
N ARG A 71 5.41 -5.35 -11.83
CA ARG A 71 6.63 -4.58 -11.59
C ARG A 71 6.31 -3.13 -11.28
N ALA A 72 7.17 -2.46 -10.52
CA ALA A 72 7.12 -1.01 -10.39
C ALA A 72 7.09 -0.36 -11.79
N PRO A 73 6.22 0.63 -12.04
CA PRO A 73 6.19 1.34 -13.31
C PRO A 73 7.57 1.95 -13.57
N GLY A 74 8.13 1.76 -14.76
CA GLY A 74 9.51 2.18 -15.07
C GLY A 74 9.77 3.69 -14.94
N ASN A 75 8.70 4.49 -14.89
CA ASN A 75 8.71 5.94 -14.69
C ASN A 75 8.27 6.38 -13.29
N ALA A 76 7.78 5.47 -12.45
CA ALA A 76 7.42 5.78 -11.07
C ALA A 76 8.66 5.63 -10.19
N GLU A 77 9.05 6.70 -9.51
CA GLU A 77 10.04 6.63 -8.44
C GLU A 77 9.44 5.93 -7.22
N VAL A 78 9.30 4.61 -7.28
CA VAL A 78 8.97 3.81 -6.09
C VAL A 78 10.17 3.85 -5.16
N PRO A 79 10.03 4.33 -3.92
CA PRO A 79 11.15 4.42 -2.98
C PRO A 79 11.86 3.07 -2.80
N SER A 80 13.17 3.10 -2.59
CA SER A 80 13.98 1.88 -2.49
C SER A 80 13.56 0.96 -1.34
N PHE A 81 13.09 1.52 -0.21
CA PHE A 81 12.61 0.74 0.92
C PHE A 81 11.31 -0.01 0.60
N ILE A 82 10.38 0.61 -0.13
CA ILE A 82 9.16 -0.04 -0.63
C ILE A 82 9.52 -1.19 -1.56
N ARG A 83 10.42 -0.93 -2.54
CA ARG A 83 10.85 -2.00 -3.46
C ARG A 83 11.44 -3.18 -2.71
N LYS A 84 12.28 -2.95 -1.70
CA LYS A 84 12.86 -4.03 -0.88
C LYS A 84 11.82 -4.79 -0.06
N GLN A 85 10.83 -4.08 0.48
CA GLN A 85 9.77 -4.66 1.31
C GLN A 85 8.86 -5.62 0.53
N TYR A 86 8.52 -5.26 -0.72
CA TYR A 86 7.61 -6.03 -1.56
C TYR A 86 8.28 -6.91 -2.61
N ASP A 87 9.62 -6.91 -2.70
CA ASP A 87 10.34 -7.70 -3.71
C ASP A 87 10.15 -9.20 -3.47
N ALA A 88 9.58 -9.89 -4.45
CA ALA A 88 9.25 -11.30 -4.37
C ALA A 88 10.38 -12.25 -4.82
N SER A 89 11.59 -11.74 -5.05
CA SER A 89 12.73 -12.56 -5.50
C SER A 89 13.15 -13.66 -4.53
N SER A 90 12.82 -13.50 -3.24
CA SER A 90 13.08 -14.49 -2.20
C SER A 90 12.19 -15.73 -2.30
N LEU A 91 11.04 -15.62 -2.96
CA LEU A 91 10.13 -16.74 -3.23
C LEU A 91 10.55 -17.52 -4.49
N ASP A 92 10.83 -16.78 -5.56
CA ASP A 92 11.31 -17.31 -6.83
C ASP A 92 12.15 -16.21 -7.49
N SER A 93 13.40 -16.53 -7.85
CA SER A 93 14.33 -15.57 -8.47
C SER A 93 13.78 -14.87 -9.72
N ARG A 94 12.84 -15.51 -10.46
CA ARG A 94 12.18 -14.95 -11.64
C ARG A 94 11.27 -13.77 -11.30
N LEU A 95 10.81 -13.67 -10.06
CA LEU A 95 9.99 -12.57 -9.54
C LEU A 95 10.81 -11.36 -9.09
N SER A 96 12.08 -11.26 -9.46
CA SER A 96 12.87 -10.06 -9.16
C SER A 96 12.23 -8.77 -9.69
N GLY A 97 12.04 -7.81 -8.78
CA GLY A 97 11.40 -6.53 -9.02
C GLY A 97 9.86 -6.59 -9.12
N VAL A 98 9.27 -7.76 -8.91
CA VAL A 98 7.81 -7.94 -8.81
C VAL A 98 7.39 -7.61 -7.40
N LEU A 99 6.40 -6.73 -7.27
CA LEU A 99 5.93 -6.23 -5.98
C LEU A 99 4.74 -7.08 -5.50
N LEU A 100 4.96 -7.86 -4.45
CA LEU A 100 3.94 -8.68 -3.78
C LEU A 100 4.04 -8.53 -2.26
N TYR A 101 2.90 -8.59 -1.58
CA TYR A 101 2.86 -8.68 -0.13
C TYR A 101 3.19 -10.10 0.33
N LEU A 102 4.45 -10.31 0.69
CA LEU A 102 5.00 -11.61 1.08
C LEU A 102 4.28 -12.29 2.26
N PRO A 103 3.79 -11.58 3.30
CA PRO A 103 3.07 -12.23 4.40
C PRO A 103 1.78 -12.93 3.98
N ALA A 104 1.20 -12.60 2.82
CA ALA A 104 0.05 -13.31 2.24
C ALA A 104 0.44 -14.53 1.37
N ILE A 105 1.70 -14.96 1.45
CA ILE A 105 2.22 -16.10 0.70
C ILE A 105 2.77 -17.11 1.70
N SER A 106 2.23 -18.33 1.64
CA SER A 106 2.65 -19.43 2.51
C SER A 106 3.49 -20.44 1.72
N ASN A 107 4.37 -21.16 2.42
CA ASN A 107 5.05 -22.32 1.86
C ASN A 107 4.34 -23.59 2.34
N VAL A 108 3.75 -24.34 1.42
CA VAL A 108 3.02 -25.58 1.70
C VAL A 108 3.67 -26.68 0.87
N ASP A 109 4.21 -27.70 1.55
CA ASP A 109 4.88 -28.85 0.92
C ASP A 109 5.96 -28.45 -0.10
N GLY A 110 6.73 -27.41 0.20
CA GLY A 110 7.80 -26.89 -0.67
C GLY A 110 7.30 -26.00 -1.82
N SER A 111 5.99 -25.80 -1.94
CA SER A 111 5.38 -24.92 -2.95
C SER A 111 4.93 -23.60 -2.34
N SER A 112 5.22 -22.49 -3.02
CA SER A 112 4.68 -21.17 -2.66
C SER A 112 3.20 -21.08 -3.06
N VAL A 113 2.32 -20.95 -2.07
CA VAL A 113 0.89 -20.77 -2.23
C VAL A 113 0.52 -19.31 -1.96
N MET A 114 -0.04 -18.67 -2.96
CA MET A 114 -0.43 -17.27 -2.97
C MET A 114 -1.93 -17.13 -2.73
N GLU A 115 -2.30 -16.21 -1.84
CA GLU A 115 -3.69 -15.79 -1.63
C GLU A 115 -3.98 -14.57 -2.51
N ILE A 116 -4.86 -14.71 -3.52
CA ILE A 116 -5.15 -13.65 -4.50
C ILE A 116 -6.66 -13.40 -4.58
N CYS A 117 -7.09 -12.15 -4.39
CA CYS A 117 -8.51 -11.79 -4.57
C CYS A 117 -8.97 -11.98 -6.02
N ALA A 118 -10.28 -12.16 -6.22
CA ALA A 118 -10.86 -12.45 -7.54
C ALA A 118 -10.45 -11.44 -8.63
N GLU A 119 -10.44 -10.14 -8.33
CA GLU A 119 -10.07 -9.09 -9.28
C GLU A 119 -8.60 -9.15 -9.69
N CYS A 120 -7.71 -9.30 -8.71
CA CYS A 120 -6.28 -9.43 -8.97
C CYS A 120 -6.00 -10.73 -9.74
N PHE A 121 -6.65 -11.83 -9.36
CA PHE A 121 -6.49 -13.12 -10.05
C PHE A 121 -6.92 -13.03 -11.51
N LYS A 122 -8.05 -12.38 -11.81
CA LYS A 122 -8.49 -12.15 -13.19
C LYS A 122 -7.43 -11.41 -14.01
N CYS A 123 -6.78 -10.41 -13.42
CA CYS A 123 -5.73 -9.64 -14.11
C CYS A 123 -4.42 -10.41 -14.27
N THR A 124 -4.02 -11.22 -13.28
CA THR A 124 -2.75 -11.98 -13.30
C THR A 124 -2.85 -13.31 -14.04
N SER A 125 -4.06 -13.82 -14.27
CA SER A 125 -4.29 -15.01 -15.10
C SER A 125 -4.48 -14.68 -16.59
N ASP A 126 -4.86 -13.46 -16.94
CA ASP A 126 -5.00 -13.03 -18.34
C ASP A 126 -3.63 -12.77 -19.00
N GLU A 127 -3.27 -13.60 -19.97
CA GLU A 127 -2.01 -13.49 -20.74
C GLU A 127 -1.93 -12.25 -21.65
N THR A 128 -3.08 -11.67 -22.00
CA THR A 128 -3.17 -10.48 -22.85
C THR A 128 -3.07 -9.19 -22.06
N ASN A 129 -3.43 -9.22 -20.77
CA ASN A 129 -3.42 -8.04 -19.92
C ASN A 129 -2.02 -7.42 -19.79
N ARG A 130 -1.96 -6.09 -19.90
CA ARG A 130 -0.73 -5.28 -19.81
C ARG A 130 -0.73 -4.28 -18.66
N LYS A 131 -1.84 -4.18 -17.92
CA LYS A 131 -1.99 -3.20 -16.84
C LYS A 131 -2.07 -3.89 -15.49
N PRO A 132 -1.44 -3.33 -14.44
CA PRO A 132 -1.64 -3.82 -13.08
C PRO A 132 -3.12 -3.67 -12.65
N PRO A 133 -3.60 -4.48 -11.69
CA PRO A 133 -4.85 -4.19 -10.99
C PRO A 133 -4.82 -2.80 -10.36
N ALA A 134 -5.96 -2.11 -10.35
CA ALA A 134 -6.07 -0.71 -9.93
C ALA A 134 -5.54 -0.46 -8.51
N PHE A 135 -5.84 -1.37 -7.58
CA PHE A 135 -5.43 -1.30 -6.17
C PHE A 135 -4.14 -2.08 -5.87
N SER A 136 -3.42 -2.55 -6.87
CA SER A 136 -2.19 -3.30 -6.62
C SER A 136 -1.08 -2.39 -6.07
N ILE A 137 -0.16 -3.03 -5.33
CA ILE A 137 1.10 -2.42 -4.87
C ILE A 137 1.88 -1.84 -6.05
N ALA A 138 1.93 -2.59 -7.16
CA ALA A 138 2.55 -2.18 -8.41
C ALA A 138 1.93 -0.93 -9.05
N ASN A 139 0.69 -0.59 -8.70
CA ASN A 139 0.03 0.65 -9.13
C ASN A 139 0.13 1.78 -8.10
N GLY A 140 1.08 1.69 -7.16
CA GLY A 140 1.35 2.71 -6.14
C GLY A 140 0.51 2.59 -4.87
N ASN A 141 -0.25 1.50 -4.70
CA ASN A 141 -1.06 1.26 -3.49
C ASN A 141 -0.27 0.41 -2.48
N TYR A 142 0.87 0.93 -2.04
CA TYR A 142 1.67 0.28 -1.01
C TYR A 142 1.48 0.96 0.34
N VAL A 143 1.69 0.18 1.40
CA VAL A 143 1.90 0.71 2.74
C VAL A 143 3.34 1.18 2.85
N GLY A 144 3.55 2.32 3.50
CA GLY A 144 4.87 2.89 3.75
C GLY A 144 5.74 2.01 4.66
N TRP A 145 6.80 2.63 5.20
CA TRP A 145 7.58 1.99 6.26
C TRP A 145 6.79 1.98 7.56
N TRP A 146 6.63 0.80 8.15
CA TRP A 146 6.05 0.66 9.48
C TRP A 146 7.09 0.57 10.60
N PRO A 147 6.76 1.09 11.79
CA PRO A 147 7.56 0.85 12.99
C PRO A 147 7.80 -0.64 13.18
N ASP A 148 9.00 -1.01 13.63
CA ASP A 148 9.43 -2.42 13.78
C ASP A 148 8.49 -3.26 14.68
N ASN A 149 7.68 -2.62 15.51
CA ASN A 149 6.68 -3.28 16.35
C ASN A 149 5.32 -3.54 15.66
N MET A 150 5.18 -3.22 14.38
CA MET A 150 3.98 -3.46 13.57
C MET A 150 4.31 -4.05 12.18
N PRO A 151 5.07 -5.15 12.11
CA PRO A 151 5.61 -5.67 10.85
C PRO A 151 4.56 -6.29 9.91
N SER A 152 3.32 -6.48 10.37
CA SER A 152 2.29 -7.26 9.68
C SER A 152 0.97 -6.50 9.46
N LEU A 153 0.96 -5.17 9.60
CA LEU A 153 -0.22 -4.37 9.28
C LEU A 153 -0.41 -4.33 7.76
N SER A 154 -1.59 -4.73 7.30
CA SER A 154 -1.98 -4.64 5.90
C SER A 154 -2.35 -3.20 5.49
N ARG A 155 -2.60 -2.98 4.20
CA ARG A 155 -3.11 -1.70 3.69
C ARG A 155 -4.51 -1.39 4.22
N THR A 156 -5.34 -2.40 4.42
CA THR A 156 -6.65 -2.22 5.04
C THR A 156 -6.51 -1.81 6.50
N ASP A 157 -5.58 -2.42 7.25
CA ASP A 157 -5.36 -2.04 8.66
C ASP A 157 -4.84 -0.61 8.77
N GLU A 158 -3.94 -0.18 7.88
CA GLU A 158 -3.46 1.20 7.80
C GLU A 158 -4.61 2.19 7.59
N GLN A 159 -5.49 1.89 6.63
CA GLN A 159 -6.66 2.73 6.35
C GLN A 159 -7.64 2.76 7.53
N ALA A 160 -7.87 1.61 8.18
CA ALA A 160 -8.73 1.53 9.35
C ALA A 160 -8.17 2.36 10.53
N ILE A 161 -6.86 2.24 10.79
CA ILE A 161 -6.18 3.05 11.81
C ILE A 161 -6.29 4.54 11.47
N ALA A 162 -6.10 4.93 10.21
CA ALA A 162 -6.22 6.31 9.77
C ALA A 162 -7.64 6.88 9.93
N LEU A 163 -8.68 6.04 9.87
CA LEU A 163 -10.08 6.44 10.08
C LEU A 163 -10.44 6.58 11.57
N VAL A 164 -9.84 5.79 12.45
CA VAL A 164 -10.18 5.72 13.89
C VAL A 164 -9.30 6.66 14.73
N ALA A 165 -8.04 6.85 14.35
CA ALA A 165 -7.17 7.81 15.00
C ALA A 165 -7.40 9.22 14.41
N PRO A 166 -7.44 10.29 15.24
CA PRO A 166 -7.35 11.66 14.75
C PRO A 166 -5.91 11.90 14.26
N CYS A 167 -5.54 11.29 13.15
CA CYS A 167 -4.23 11.43 12.56
C CYS A 167 -4.25 12.69 11.68
N VAL A 168 -3.51 13.70 12.11
CA VAL A 168 -2.95 14.70 11.20
C VAL A 168 -2.06 13.92 10.23
N SER A 169 -2.59 13.59 9.05
CA SER A 169 -1.79 13.06 7.96
C SER A 169 -0.85 14.18 7.49
N LEU A 170 0.37 14.17 8.01
CA LEU A 170 1.50 14.85 7.38
C LEU A 170 2.08 13.86 6.37
N SER A 171 1.48 13.82 5.17
CA SER A 171 2.11 13.24 4.00
C SER A 171 3.37 14.05 3.68
N THR A 172 4.52 13.67 4.23
CA THR A 172 5.80 14.18 3.73
C THR A 172 6.11 13.46 2.42
N VAL A 173 5.70 14.07 1.31
CA VAL A 173 6.39 13.89 0.03
C VAL A 173 7.79 14.45 0.25
N THR A 174 8.81 13.60 0.33
CA THR A 174 10.19 14.06 0.30
C THR A 174 10.50 14.48 -1.13
N GLU A 175 10.19 15.75 -1.42
CA GLU A 175 10.60 16.40 -2.65
C GLU A 175 12.13 16.44 -2.68
N HIS A 176 12.75 15.64 -3.55
CA HIS A 176 14.13 15.90 -3.94
C HIS A 176 14.13 17.13 -4.84
N PHE A 177 14.11 18.30 -4.17
CA PHE A 177 14.47 19.58 -4.75
C PHE A 177 15.93 19.49 -5.22
N ARG A 178 16.14 19.26 -6.52
CA ARG A 178 17.37 19.69 -7.20
C ARG A 178 16.99 20.58 -8.37
N SER A 179 17.03 21.87 -8.05
CA SER A 179 17.17 23.04 -8.90
C SER A 179 17.48 22.80 -10.38
N ARG A 180 16.61 23.31 -11.26
CA ARG A 180 17.02 24.09 -12.44
C ARG A 180 15.82 24.89 -12.97
N THR A 181 15.82 26.17 -12.61
CA THR A 181 15.44 27.32 -13.45
C THR A 181 14.69 27.01 -14.74
N ASN A 182 13.38 27.25 -14.79
CA ASN A 182 12.81 28.44 -15.42
C ASN A 182 11.29 28.42 -15.34
N TYR A 183 10.75 29.59 -14.97
CA TYR A 183 9.36 29.99 -15.14
C TYR A 183 8.87 29.69 -16.56
N ASP A 184 7.68 29.09 -16.69
CA ASP A 184 6.55 29.63 -17.47
C ASP A 184 5.40 28.60 -17.56
N GLY A 185 4.16 29.05 -17.34
CA GLY A 185 2.95 28.34 -17.77
C GLY A 185 2.05 27.77 -16.67
N TRP A 186 1.49 28.65 -15.83
CA TRP A 186 0.29 28.32 -15.07
C TRP A 186 -0.91 28.04 -15.99
N GLN A 187 -1.55 26.91 -15.75
CA GLN A 187 -3.00 26.70 -15.68
C GLN A 187 -3.91 27.41 -16.70
N HIS A 188 -4.38 26.62 -17.66
CA HIS A 188 -5.78 26.67 -18.11
C HIS A 188 -6.43 25.34 -17.65
N ASP A 189 -7.68 25.20 -17.26
CA ASP A 189 -8.78 26.10 -16.94
C ASP A 189 -9.93 25.12 -16.61
N ILE A 190 -10.30 24.92 -15.33
CA ILE A 190 -11.56 24.23 -14.99
C ILE A 190 -12.08 24.78 -13.66
N ARG A 191 -13.00 25.73 -13.74
CA ARG A 191 -14.39 25.60 -13.22
C ARG A 191 -15.11 26.94 -13.30
N ALA A 192 -15.82 27.12 -14.40
CA ALA A 192 -17.00 27.97 -14.44
C ALA A 192 -18.11 27.38 -13.56
N ARG A 193 -18.96 28.29 -13.06
CA ARG A 193 -20.26 28.15 -12.37
C ARG A 193 -20.25 28.21 -10.85
N SER A 194 -20.49 29.42 -10.34
CA SER A 194 -21.60 29.74 -9.42
C SER A 194 -21.72 31.26 -9.26
N SER A 195 -22.64 31.89 -10.00
CA SER A 195 -23.38 33.11 -9.62
C SER A 195 -24.36 33.49 -10.74
N LEU A 196 -25.57 32.95 -10.63
CA LEU A 196 -26.86 33.65 -10.76
C LEU A 196 -27.92 32.74 -10.12
#